data_AF-A0A1Y1L5H3-F1
#
_entry.id   AF-A0A1Y1L5H3-F1
#
_cell.length_a   1.000
_cell.length_b   1.000
_cell.length_c   1.000
_cell.angle_alpha   90.00
_cell.angle_beta   90.00
_cell.angle_gamma   90.00
#
_symmetry.space_group_name_H-M   'P 1'
#
loop_
_entity.id
_entity.type
_entity.pdbx_description
1 polymer ?
#
loop_
_entity_poly.entity_id
_entity_poly.type
_entity_poly.pdbx_seq_one_letter_code
_entity_poly.pdbx_strand_id
1 'polypeptide(L)'
;MHKSYTACTTSSSLCSMSRPYEYLTEDCVKGRLTWNKAIVAAERALKGLATGEARQTRRVKLQLGESPNFIFIMCGYLRDCDYGGLVSLSVTKFVGNRSLQPPLPIMHSDVALMDENTGVTKAVIPGRDLTKWVIPSVSVVATKYLHGETGGTLAIIGAGNQGRLHAIALQGHFHFSKVRVWNRTASKAEDLVNELNREIEGSSFATAASVEECVSGADVIVTATNSSQTLVQGSWIKKGAHINAIGVSVTTTELDADTYRASKIYTDNKAEAETELNSIVQMGVKFECEVGDVIVQKVQAPKRGDTTIFQSSGTAVQYCAMARLMYNMYK
;
A
#
# COMPACT_ATOMS: atom_id res chain seq x y z
N MET A 1 -18.43 -41.80 -26.97
CA MET A 1 -18.22 -40.82 -28.05
C MET A 1 -17.05 -39.92 -27.67
N HIS A 2 -15.83 -40.30 -28.06
CA HIS A 2 -14.64 -39.46 -27.95
C HIS A 2 -14.47 -38.70 -29.27
N LYS A 3 -14.53 -37.37 -29.22
CA LYS A 3 -14.12 -36.52 -30.35
C LYS A 3 -12.69 -36.06 -30.09
N SER A 4 -11.76 -36.65 -30.82
CA SER A 4 -10.39 -36.20 -31.00
C SER A 4 -10.39 -34.84 -31.71
N TYR A 5 -9.65 -33.88 -31.16
CA TYR A 5 -9.36 -32.62 -31.84
C TYR A 5 -8.13 -32.82 -32.73
N THR A 6 -8.37 -32.80 -34.04
CA THR A 6 -7.33 -32.82 -35.07
C THR A 6 -6.68 -31.44 -35.14
N ALA A 7 -5.36 -31.37 -34.93
CA ALA A 7 -4.58 -30.16 -35.09
C ALA A 7 -4.57 -29.72 -36.57
N CYS A 8 -5.06 -28.52 -36.84
CA CYS A 8 -5.00 -27.90 -38.16
C CYS A 8 -3.60 -27.26 -38.31
N THR A 9 -2.74 -27.90 -39.10
CA THR A 9 -1.51 -27.31 -39.61
C THR A 9 -1.81 -26.61 -40.92
N THR A 10 -1.61 -25.29 -40.98
CA THR A 10 -0.99 -24.54 -42.10
C THR A 10 -1.19 -23.03 -41.92
N SER A 11 -0.10 -22.31 -41.70
CA SER A 11 0.35 -21.15 -42.51
C SER A 11 1.31 -20.30 -41.68
N SER A 12 2.58 -20.44 -42.03
CA SER A 12 3.71 -19.68 -41.53
C SER A 12 3.70 -18.26 -42.11
N SER A 13 2.94 -17.34 -41.51
CA SER A 13 3.08 -15.90 -41.81
C SER A 13 2.73 -14.90 -40.67
N LEU A 14 2.67 -15.33 -39.40
CA LEU A 14 2.49 -14.40 -38.25
C LEU A 14 3.81 -13.98 -37.57
N CYS A 15 4.96 -14.29 -38.17
CA CYS A 15 6.26 -13.99 -37.59
C CYS A 15 6.77 -12.59 -37.99
N SER A 16 6.08 -11.52 -37.55
CA SER A 16 6.69 -10.17 -37.41
C SER A 16 5.88 -9.17 -36.57
N MET A 17 5.06 -9.60 -35.61
CA MET A 17 4.51 -8.68 -34.60
C MET A 17 5.39 -8.66 -33.35
N SER A 18 6.62 -8.17 -33.48
CA SER A 18 7.47 -7.85 -32.33
C SER A 18 6.92 -6.61 -31.64
N ARG A 19 6.02 -6.83 -30.69
CA ARG A 19 5.90 -5.95 -29.52
C ARG A 19 5.97 -6.82 -28.27
N PRO A 20 7.16 -7.33 -27.88
CA PRO A 20 7.32 -7.78 -26.51
C PRO A 20 7.05 -6.54 -25.64
N TYR A 21 5.99 -6.59 -24.84
CA TYR A 21 5.85 -5.63 -23.76
C TYR A 21 7.08 -5.77 -22.85
N GLU A 22 7.50 -4.67 -22.23
CA GLU A 22 8.68 -4.71 -21.38
C GLU A 22 8.37 -5.46 -20.09
N TYR A 23 9.26 -6.36 -19.64
CA TYR A 23 9.18 -6.89 -18.28
C TYR A 23 10.08 -6.05 -17.38
N LEU A 24 9.47 -5.22 -16.53
CA LEU A 24 10.17 -4.19 -15.78
C LEU A 24 10.23 -4.54 -14.31
N THR A 25 11.43 -4.76 -13.78
CA THR A 25 11.67 -4.94 -12.35
C THR A 25 12.14 -3.64 -11.72
N GLU A 26 12.16 -3.57 -10.38
CA GLU A 26 12.76 -2.44 -9.66
C GLU A 26 14.23 -2.18 -10.07
N ASP A 27 14.99 -3.24 -10.36
CA ASP A 27 16.40 -3.13 -10.77
C ASP A 27 16.57 -2.32 -12.07
N CYS A 28 15.58 -2.35 -12.97
CA CYS A 28 15.59 -1.56 -14.20
C CYS A 28 15.61 -0.04 -13.96
N VAL A 29 15.15 0.41 -12.78
CA VAL A 29 15.06 1.84 -12.40
C VAL A 29 15.88 2.18 -11.16
N LYS A 30 16.78 1.28 -10.76
CA LYS A 30 17.63 1.45 -9.57
C LYS A 30 18.43 2.75 -9.64
N GLY A 31 18.42 3.51 -8.55
CA GLY A 31 19.09 4.83 -8.46
C GLY A 31 18.35 5.97 -9.16
N ARG A 32 17.32 5.70 -9.98
CA ARG A 32 16.50 6.73 -10.66
C ARG A 32 15.16 6.96 -9.96
N LEU A 33 14.56 5.89 -9.44
CA LEU A 33 13.37 5.94 -8.58
C LEU A 33 13.75 6.37 -7.17
N THR A 34 13.13 7.45 -6.68
CA THR A 34 13.37 8.01 -5.35
C THR A 34 12.06 8.20 -4.62
N TRP A 35 12.10 8.24 -3.28
CA TRP A 35 10.91 8.45 -2.45
C TRP A 35 10.17 9.74 -2.81
N ASN A 36 10.87 10.85 -3.06
CA ASN A 36 10.24 12.10 -3.46
C ASN A 36 9.38 11.94 -4.74
N LYS A 37 9.89 11.22 -5.75
CA LYS A 37 9.13 10.99 -6.99
C LYS A 37 7.96 10.04 -6.76
N ALA A 38 8.15 9.01 -5.94
CA ALA A 38 7.12 8.04 -5.57
C ALA A 38 5.96 8.70 -4.78
N ILE A 39 6.29 9.59 -3.85
CA ILE A 39 5.34 10.41 -3.07
C ILE A 39 4.54 11.33 -3.99
N VAL A 40 5.19 11.99 -4.95
CA VAL A 40 4.48 12.82 -5.94
C VAL A 40 3.52 11.97 -6.78
N ALA A 41 3.94 10.80 -7.25
CA ALA A 41 3.05 9.89 -7.99
C ALA A 41 1.83 9.47 -7.15
N ALA A 42 2.04 9.12 -5.88
CA ALA A 42 0.96 8.78 -4.96
C ALA A 42 -0.01 9.95 -4.74
N GLU A 43 0.51 11.16 -4.55
CA GLU A 43 -0.31 12.37 -4.37
C GLU A 43 -1.15 12.67 -5.63
N ARG A 44 -0.56 12.48 -6.83
CA ARG A 44 -1.27 12.62 -8.12
C ARG A 44 -2.40 11.61 -8.27
N ALA A 45 -2.18 10.35 -7.91
CA ALA A 45 -3.20 9.32 -7.94
C ALA A 45 -4.41 9.65 -7.03
N LEU A 46 -4.15 10.06 -5.78
CA LEU A 46 -5.20 10.43 -4.84
C LEU A 46 -5.98 11.68 -5.29
N LYS A 47 -5.28 12.69 -5.84
CA LYS A 47 -5.92 13.86 -6.47
C LYS A 47 -6.80 13.46 -7.65
N GLY A 48 -6.32 12.53 -8.48
CA GLY A 48 -7.05 12.06 -9.66
C GLY A 48 -8.39 11.41 -9.31
N LEU A 49 -8.41 10.57 -8.27
CA LEU A 49 -9.66 9.98 -7.75
C LEU A 49 -10.64 11.06 -7.30
N ALA A 50 -10.18 12.01 -6.48
CA ALA A 50 -11.03 13.06 -5.95
C ALA A 50 -11.53 14.04 -7.04
N THR A 51 -10.75 14.33 -8.07
CA THR A 51 -11.13 15.27 -9.15
C THR A 51 -11.96 14.63 -10.27
N GLY A 52 -12.07 13.31 -10.30
CA GLY A 52 -12.74 12.58 -11.38
C GLY A 52 -11.85 12.31 -12.61
N GLU A 53 -10.57 12.66 -12.54
CA GLU A 53 -9.55 12.36 -13.54
C GLU A 53 -9.07 10.90 -13.49
N ALA A 54 -9.41 10.19 -12.43
CA ALA A 54 -9.14 8.77 -12.29
C ALA A 54 -10.43 7.94 -12.16
N ARG A 55 -10.36 6.69 -12.62
CA ARG A 55 -11.41 5.69 -12.46
C ARG A 55 -10.79 4.37 -12.09
N GLN A 56 -11.51 3.57 -11.33
CA GLN A 56 -11.11 2.20 -11.06
C GLN A 56 -12.31 1.28 -10.93
N THR A 57 -12.07 0.00 -11.18
CA THR A 57 -13.02 -1.05 -10.81
C THR A 57 -12.96 -1.29 -9.31
N ARG A 58 -14.02 -1.87 -8.75
CA ARG A 58 -13.89 -2.57 -7.48
C ARG A 58 -12.96 -3.77 -7.65
N ARG A 59 -12.49 -4.31 -6.54
CA ARG A 59 -11.81 -5.60 -6.49
C ARG A 59 -12.76 -6.72 -6.91
N VAL A 60 -12.42 -7.38 -8.01
CA VAL A 60 -13.14 -8.57 -8.46
C VAL A 60 -12.38 -9.79 -7.96
N LYS A 61 -12.92 -10.46 -6.94
CA LYS A 61 -12.32 -11.65 -6.33
C LYS A 61 -12.93 -12.92 -6.90
N LEU A 62 -12.07 -13.85 -7.31
CA LEU A 62 -12.42 -15.22 -7.68
C LEU A 62 -11.76 -16.20 -6.70
N GLN A 63 -12.60 -16.89 -5.92
CA GLN A 63 -12.17 -17.99 -5.05
C GLN A 63 -11.95 -19.26 -5.88
N LEU A 64 -10.88 -20.01 -5.61
CA LEU A 64 -10.54 -21.22 -6.35
C LEU A 64 -11.13 -22.46 -5.68
N GLY A 65 -12.33 -22.86 -6.14
CA GLY A 65 -13.09 -23.98 -5.59
C GLY A 65 -13.39 -23.78 -4.10
N GLU A 66 -13.28 -24.85 -3.32
CA GLU A 66 -13.44 -24.83 -1.86
C GLU A 66 -12.14 -24.46 -1.11
N SER A 67 -11.03 -24.24 -1.82
CA SER A 67 -9.76 -23.89 -1.19
C SER A 67 -9.79 -22.45 -0.65
N PRO A 68 -8.96 -22.09 0.33
CA PRO A 68 -8.78 -20.71 0.77
C PRO A 68 -8.02 -19.84 -0.26
N ASN A 69 -7.60 -20.39 -1.40
CA ASN A 69 -6.83 -19.68 -2.41
C ASN A 69 -7.72 -18.83 -3.30
N PHE A 70 -7.25 -17.64 -3.68
CA PHE A 70 -8.00 -16.75 -4.57
C PHE A 70 -7.08 -15.97 -5.49
N ILE A 71 -7.68 -15.44 -6.55
CA ILE A 71 -7.16 -14.30 -7.31
C ILE A 71 -8.12 -13.12 -7.15
N PHE A 72 -7.60 -11.91 -7.10
CA PHE A 72 -8.39 -10.72 -7.38
C PHE A 72 -7.74 -9.87 -8.46
N ILE A 73 -8.58 -9.12 -9.17
CA ILE A 73 -8.16 -8.20 -10.21
C ILE A 73 -8.76 -6.82 -9.93
N MET A 74 -7.97 -5.79 -10.18
CA MET A 74 -8.42 -4.40 -10.19
C MET A 74 -7.88 -3.72 -11.44
N CYS A 75 -8.72 -2.95 -12.12
CA CYS A 75 -8.29 -2.09 -13.22
C CYS A 75 -8.37 -0.63 -12.80
N GLY A 76 -7.38 0.16 -13.20
CA GLY A 76 -7.29 1.58 -12.92
C GLY A 76 -6.99 2.37 -14.18
N TYR A 77 -7.57 3.56 -14.29
CA TYR A 77 -7.23 4.56 -15.28
C TYR A 77 -6.96 5.88 -14.56
N LEU A 78 -5.85 6.53 -14.87
CA LEU A 78 -5.52 7.87 -14.41
C LEU A 78 -5.23 8.75 -15.63
N ARG A 79 -5.97 9.86 -15.76
CA ARG A 79 -5.63 10.92 -16.71
C ARG A 79 -4.65 11.89 -16.07
N ASP A 80 -3.37 11.76 -16.43
CA ASP A 80 -2.31 12.69 -16.05
C ASP A 80 -1.18 12.57 -17.10
N CYS A 81 -0.53 13.67 -17.46
CA CYS A 81 0.46 13.67 -18.55
C CYS A 81 1.75 12.93 -18.16
N ASP A 82 2.15 13.04 -16.89
CA ASP A 82 3.43 12.52 -16.41
C ASP A 82 3.27 11.21 -15.63
N TYR A 83 2.09 11.02 -15.02
CA TYR A 83 1.76 9.91 -14.12
C TYR A 83 0.53 9.11 -14.57
N GLY A 84 -0.13 9.49 -15.67
CA GLY A 84 -1.36 8.82 -16.11
C GLY A 84 -1.12 7.46 -16.74
N GLY A 85 -2.14 6.61 -16.78
CA GLY A 85 -2.04 5.31 -17.43
C GLY A 85 -3.25 4.43 -17.17
N LEU A 86 -3.39 3.39 -17.99
CA LEU A 86 -4.34 2.30 -17.81
C LEU A 86 -3.59 1.09 -17.27
N VAL A 87 -4.05 0.51 -16.15
CA VAL A 87 -3.45 -0.70 -15.58
C VAL A 87 -4.47 -1.78 -15.27
N SER A 88 -4.00 -3.03 -15.31
CA SER A 88 -4.64 -4.17 -14.66
C SER A 88 -3.68 -4.75 -13.64
N LEU A 89 -4.08 -4.76 -12.37
CA LEU A 89 -3.38 -5.41 -11.27
C LEU A 89 -4.05 -6.75 -10.99
N SER A 90 -3.26 -7.83 -11.09
CA SER A 90 -3.67 -9.16 -10.68
C SER A 90 -2.93 -9.55 -9.41
N VAL A 91 -3.64 -10.08 -8.41
CA VAL A 91 -3.05 -10.54 -7.15
C VAL A 91 -3.59 -11.91 -6.81
N THR A 92 -2.70 -12.85 -6.50
CA THR A 92 -3.08 -14.18 -6.01
C THR A 92 -2.69 -14.33 -4.55
N LYS A 93 -3.51 -15.07 -3.79
CA LYS A 93 -3.17 -15.53 -2.45
C LYS A 93 -3.31 -17.05 -2.37
N PHE A 94 -2.20 -17.73 -2.13
CA PHE A 94 -2.09 -19.19 -2.04
C PHE A 94 -1.46 -19.56 -0.70
N VAL A 95 -2.28 -19.88 0.29
CA VAL A 95 -1.81 -20.07 1.68
C VAL A 95 -0.90 -21.29 1.84
N GLY A 96 -1.10 -22.32 1.00
CA GLY A 96 -0.29 -23.54 0.98
C GLY A 96 1.16 -23.33 0.54
N ASN A 97 1.48 -22.20 -0.11
CA ASN A 97 2.83 -21.90 -0.60
C ASN A 97 3.89 -21.91 0.52
N ARG A 98 3.49 -21.59 1.76
CA ARG A 98 4.38 -21.61 2.92
C ARG A 98 4.91 -23.01 3.26
N SER A 99 4.17 -24.05 2.90
CA SER A 99 4.51 -25.45 3.21
C SER A 99 5.28 -26.16 2.10
N LEU A 100 5.53 -25.50 0.97
CA LEU A 100 6.32 -26.05 -0.13
C LEU A 100 7.80 -26.18 0.25
N GLN A 101 8.55 -26.98 -0.53
CA GLN A 101 9.99 -27.16 -0.40
C GLN A 101 10.66 -26.92 -1.76
N PRO A 102 11.28 -25.76 -2.01
CA PRO A 102 11.41 -24.61 -1.10
C PRO A 102 10.08 -23.84 -0.88
N PRO A 103 9.91 -23.12 0.25
CA PRO A 103 8.71 -22.35 0.51
C PRO A 103 8.58 -21.16 -0.45
N LEU A 104 7.36 -20.86 -0.88
CA LEU A 104 7.06 -19.70 -1.73
C LEU A 104 6.27 -18.64 -0.95
N PRO A 105 6.33 -17.36 -1.37
CA PRO A 105 5.42 -16.32 -0.86
C PRO A 105 3.95 -16.72 -1.05
N ILE A 106 3.12 -16.41 -0.06
CA ILE A 106 1.68 -16.70 -0.14
C ILE A 106 0.93 -15.69 -1.02
N MET A 107 1.53 -14.55 -1.34
CA MET A 107 0.94 -13.56 -2.25
C MET A 107 1.88 -13.28 -3.41
N HIS A 108 1.32 -13.26 -4.62
CA HIS A 108 1.99 -12.87 -5.85
C HIS A 108 1.12 -11.85 -6.56
N SER A 109 1.75 -11.01 -7.38
CA SER A 109 1.02 -9.96 -8.08
C SER A 109 1.80 -9.46 -9.28
N ASP A 110 1.09 -9.03 -10.31
CA ASP A 110 1.63 -8.43 -11.53
C ASP A 110 0.74 -7.26 -11.96
N VAL A 111 1.37 -6.21 -12.46
CA VAL A 111 0.70 -5.04 -13.02
C VAL A 111 1.04 -4.95 -14.50
N ALA A 112 0.01 -5.07 -15.34
CA ALA A 112 0.11 -4.72 -16.75
C ALA A 112 -0.17 -3.23 -16.90
N LEU A 113 0.77 -2.47 -17.46
CA LEU A 113 0.60 -1.09 -17.90
C LEU A 113 0.26 -1.08 -19.39
N MET A 114 -0.86 -0.48 -19.74
CA MET A 114 -1.33 -0.34 -21.11
C MET A 114 -1.22 1.10 -21.59
N ASP A 115 -1.07 1.25 -22.89
CA ASP A 115 -1.36 2.49 -23.59
C ASP A 115 -2.85 2.81 -23.49
N GLU A 116 -3.18 3.95 -22.93
CA GLU A 116 -4.53 4.43 -22.67
C GLU A 116 -5.30 4.80 -23.95
N ASN A 117 -4.62 5.01 -25.08
CA ASN A 117 -5.25 5.36 -26.36
C ASN A 117 -5.50 4.12 -27.25
N THR A 118 -4.61 3.13 -27.19
CA THR A 118 -4.64 1.95 -28.07
C THR A 118 -4.96 0.64 -27.34
N GLY A 119 -4.89 0.62 -26.01
CA GLY A 119 -5.05 -0.58 -25.18
C GLY A 119 -3.87 -1.55 -25.23
N VAL A 120 -2.82 -1.26 -26.00
CA VAL A 120 -1.66 -2.16 -26.13
C VAL A 120 -0.84 -2.16 -24.84
N THR A 121 -0.53 -3.34 -24.33
CA THR A 121 0.37 -3.50 -23.17
C THR A 121 1.75 -2.95 -23.49
N LYS A 122 2.20 -2.00 -22.66
CA LYS A 122 3.54 -1.39 -22.72
C LYS A 122 4.53 -2.12 -21.83
N ALA A 123 4.10 -2.52 -20.64
CA ALA A 123 4.95 -3.24 -19.68
C ALA A 123 4.15 -4.15 -18.75
N VAL A 124 4.82 -5.18 -18.23
CA VAL A 124 4.40 -5.97 -17.08
C VAL A 124 5.43 -5.76 -15.98
N ILE A 125 4.96 -5.35 -14.80
CA ILE A 125 5.78 -5.04 -13.64
C ILE A 125 5.38 -5.99 -12.50
N PRO A 126 6.33 -6.69 -11.85
CA PRO A 126 6.02 -7.46 -10.66
C PRO A 126 5.38 -6.56 -9.60
N GLY A 127 4.19 -6.91 -9.15
CA GLY A 127 3.45 -6.09 -8.20
C GLY A 127 4.16 -5.95 -6.85
N ARG A 128 5.05 -6.89 -6.48
CA ARG A 128 5.95 -6.73 -5.33
C ARG A 128 6.83 -5.50 -5.48
N ASP A 129 7.35 -5.25 -6.68
CA ASP A 129 8.24 -4.11 -6.94
C ASP A 129 7.49 -2.79 -6.90
N LEU A 130 6.24 -2.74 -7.35
CA LEU A 130 5.40 -1.54 -7.20
C LEU A 130 4.93 -1.32 -5.76
N THR A 131 4.46 -2.38 -5.10
CA THR A 131 3.84 -2.29 -3.76
C THR A 131 4.81 -1.77 -2.71
N LYS A 132 6.12 -2.03 -2.88
CA LYS A 132 7.17 -1.47 -2.02
C LYS A 132 7.15 0.07 -2.00
N TRP A 133 6.83 0.70 -3.11
CA TRP A 133 6.82 2.14 -3.26
C TRP A 133 5.43 2.74 -3.05
N VAL A 134 4.40 2.09 -3.61
CA VAL A 134 3.02 2.58 -3.59
C VAL A 134 2.50 2.79 -2.17
N ILE A 135 2.50 1.74 -1.35
CA ILE A 135 1.82 1.77 -0.05
C ILE A 135 2.49 2.78 0.91
N PRO A 136 3.82 2.77 1.12
CA PRO A 136 4.46 3.74 1.99
C PRO A 136 4.34 5.18 1.47
N SER A 137 4.39 5.39 0.15
CA SER A 137 4.23 6.73 -0.44
C SER A 137 2.84 7.31 -0.17
N VAL A 138 1.80 6.48 -0.28
CA VAL A 138 0.43 6.87 0.03
C VAL A 138 0.30 7.22 1.53
N SER A 139 0.92 6.45 2.42
CA SER A 139 0.96 6.75 3.86
C SER A 139 1.68 8.06 4.17
N VAL A 140 2.78 8.38 3.46
CA VAL A 140 3.46 9.68 3.58
C VAL A 140 2.52 10.81 3.17
N VAL A 141 1.82 10.67 2.04
CA VAL A 141 0.85 11.67 1.59
C VAL A 141 -0.30 11.80 2.60
N ALA A 142 -0.87 10.71 3.07
CA ALA A 142 -1.92 10.74 4.09
C ALA A 142 -1.45 11.47 5.36
N THR A 143 -0.25 11.16 5.85
CA THR A 143 0.35 11.83 7.01
C THR A 143 0.52 13.34 6.76
N LYS A 144 1.02 13.73 5.59
CA LYS A 144 1.22 15.15 5.20
C LYS A 144 -0.08 15.95 5.28
N TYR A 145 -1.21 15.38 4.85
CA TYR A 145 -2.48 16.08 4.75
C TYR A 145 -3.40 15.92 5.97
N LEU A 146 -3.28 14.81 6.71
CA LEU A 146 -4.14 14.50 7.86
C LEU A 146 -3.53 14.89 9.21
N HIS A 147 -2.21 15.10 9.25
CA HIS A 147 -1.50 15.46 10.48
C HIS A 147 -0.68 16.74 10.33
N GLY A 148 0.08 16.88 9.23
CA GLY A 148 0.92 18.05 8.94
C GLY A 148 2.42 17.76 9.02
N GLU A 149 3.25 18.81 9.16
CA GLU A 149 4.71 18.67 9.24
C GLU A 149 5.16 18.13 10.62
N THR A 150 6.08 17.17 10.65
CA THR A 150 6.46 16.46 11.89
C THR A 150 7.96 16.35 12.10
N GLY A 151 8.48 16.79 13.25
CA GLY A 151 9.82 16.46 13.78
C GLY A 151 9.78 15.60 15.05
N GLY A 152 8.62 15.02 15.36
CA GLY A 152 8.32 14.35 16.64
C GLY A 152 8.77 12.88 16.71
N THR A 153 7.93 12.02 17.30
CA THR A 153 8.18 10.58 17.40
C THR A 153 7.33 9.78 16.41
N LEU A 154 7.98 8.89 15.66
CA LEU A 154 7.35 7.87 14.82
C LEU A 154 7.38 6.50 15.54
N ALA A 155 6.25 5.80 15.57
CA ALA A 155 6.14 4.43 16.06
C ALA A 155 5.80 3.46 14.93
N ILE A 156 6.56 2.37 14.81
CA ILE A 156 6.37 1.32 13.82
C ILE A 156 6.03 0.01 14.54
N ILE A 157 4.82 -0.50 14.33
CA ILE A 157 4.35 -1.77 14.86
C ILE A 157 4.43 -2.82 13.74
N GLY A 158 5.45 -3.67 13.82
CA GLY A 158 5.76 -4.72 12.85
C GLY A 158 7.10 -4.49 12.15
N ALA A 159 8.02 -5.46 12.26
CA ALA A 159 9.34 -5.43 11.62
C ALA A 159 9.37 -6.24 10.30
N GLY A 160 8.28 -6.23 9.53
CA GLY A 160 8.22 -6.83 8.20
C GLY A 160 8.59 -5.82 7.11
N ASN A 161 8.50 -6.25 5.83
CA ASN A 161 8.80 -5.38 4.68
C ASN A 161 8.05 -4.05 4.72
N GLN A 162 6.75 -4.06 5.02
CA GLN A 162 5.97 -2.81 5.08
C GLN A 162 6.40 -1.92 6.23
N GLY A 163 6.65 -2.46 7.43
CA GLY A 163 7.19 -1.69 8.56
C GLY A 163 8.53 -1.02 8.24
N ARG A 164 9.47 -1.77 7.65
CA ARG A 164 10.76 -1.24 7.16
C ARG A 164 10.55 -0.10 6.16
N LEU A 165 9.75 -0.33 5.11
CA LEU A 165 9.58 0.65 4.03
C LEU A 165 8.82 1.90 4.50
N HIS A 166 7.86 1.77 5.41
CA HIS A 166 7.21 2.92 6.05
C HIS A 166 8.19 3.71 6.92
N ALA A 167 9.04 3.03 7.69
CA ALA A 167 10.07 3.69 8.49
C ALA A 167 10.99 4.53 7.60
N ILE A 168 11.46 3.98 6.47
CA ILE A 168 12.31 4.70 5.51
C ILE A 168 11.57 5.88 4.87
N ALA A 169 10.37 5.65 4.34
CA ALA A 169 9.62 6.67 3.60
C ALA A 169 9.19 7.84 4.50
N LEU A 170 8.66 7.54 5.69
CA LEU A 170 8.23 8.54 6.65
C LEU A 170 9.42 9.28 7.26
N GLN A 171 10.48 8.57 7.66
CA GLN A 171 11.67 9.22 8.20
C GLN A 171 12.36 10.12 7.16
N GLY A 172 12.49 9.65 5.92
CA GLY A 172 13.12 10.42 4.85
C GLY A 172 12.33 11.65 4.40
N HIS A 173 11.01 11.67 4.61
CA HIS A 173 10.19 12.84 4.27
C HIS A 173 10.08 13.82 5.44
N PHE A 174 9.84 13.32 6.65
CA PHE A 174 9.48 14.15 7.79
C PHE A 174 10.63 14.41 8.77
N HIS A 175 11.65 13.56 8.83
CA HIS A 175 12.79 13.72 9.75
C HIS A 175 12.36 13.70 11.23
N PHE A 176 11.75 12.60 11.67
CA PHE A 176 11.38 12.43 13.08
C PHE A 176 12.64 12.43 13.97
N SER A 177 12.52 13.04 15.15
CA SER A 177 13.59 13.07 16.17
C SER A 177 13.83 11.70 16.80
N LYS A 178 12.80 10.84 16.84
CA LYS A 178 12.90 9.47 17.33
C LYS A 178 11.99 8.54 16.53
N VAL A 179 12.52 7.38 16.14
CA VAL A 179 11.73 6.30 15.53
C VAL A 179 11.80 5.08 16.42
N ARG A 180 10.64 4.57 16.85
CA ARG A 180 10.52 3.37 17.67
C ARG A 180 9.99 2.21 16.85
N VAL A 181 10.57 1.05 17.00
CA VAL A 181 10.15 -0.17 16.32
C VAL A 181 9.80 -1.22 17.36
N TRP A 182 8.61 -1.78 17.25
CA TRP A 182 8.21 -2.96 18.01
C TRP A 182 7.84 -4.10 17.06
N ASN A 183 8.18 -5.33 17.46
CA ASN A 183 7.73 -6.53 16.79
C ASN A 183 7.56 -7.66 17.80
N ARG A 184 6.56 -8.53 17.59
CA ARG A 184 6.31 -9.70 18.45
C ARG A 184 7.55 -10.57 18.68
N THR A 185 8.36 -10.76 17.64
CA THR A 185 9.69 -11.39 17.76
C THR A 185 10.70 -10.26 17.92
N ALA A 186 11.19 -10.04 19.14
CA ALA A 186 12.06 -8.92 19.49
C ALA A 186 13.32 -8.82 18.61
N SER A 187 13.99 -9.95 18.34
CA SER A 187 15.18 -9.98 17.49
C SER A 187 14.95 -9.41 16.08
N LYS A 188 13.74 -9.54 15.51
CA LYS A 188 13.43 -8.93 14.21
C LYS A 188 13.34 -7.41 14.28
N ALA A 189 12.90 -6.85 15.40
CA ALA A 189 12.91 -5.40 15.60
C ALA A 189 14.36 -4.90 15.79
N GLU A 190 15.18 -5.64 16.54
CA GLU A 190 16.60 -5.34 16.72
C GLU A 190 17.35 -5.36 15.39
N ASP A 191 17.17 -6.41 14.58
CA ASP A 191 17.77 -6.54 13.25
C ASP A 191 17.39 -5.35 12.35
N LEU A 192 16.10 -5.00 12.32
CA LEU A 192 15.59 -3.88 11.52
C LEU A 192 16.14 -2.53 12.00
N VAL A 193 16.18 -2.29 13.32
CA VAL A 193 16.74 -1.04 13.88
C VAL A 193 18.22 -0.92 13.56
N ASN A 194 18.99 -2.00 13.68
CA ASN A 194 20.41 -2.03 13.34
C ASN A 194 20.64 -1.78 11.84
N GLU A 195 19.79 -2.35 10.97
CA GLU A 195 19.80 -2.08 9.54
C GLU A 195 19.52 -0.60 9.24
N LEU A 196 18.43 -0.05 9.76
CA LEU A 196 18.02 1.33 9.50
C LEU A 196 19.01 2.36 10.03
N ASN A 197 19.60 2.15 11.22
CA ASN A 197 20.65 3.03 11.75
C ASN A 197 21.94 3.00 10.91
N ARG A 198 22.20 1.93 10.14
CA ARG A 198 23.31 1.90 9.17
C ARG A 198 22.97 2.58 7.84
N GLU A 199 21.72 2.48 7.40
CA GLU A 199 21.28 3.01 6.10
C GLU A 199 20.92 4.50 6.13
N ILE A 200 20.44 5.01 7.27
CA ILE A 200 19.91 6.38 7.39
C ILE A 200 20.71 7.13 8.45
N GLU A 201 21.73 7.86 7.99
CA GLU A 201 22.54 8.72 8.86
C GLU A 201 21.68 9.79 9.57
N GLY A 202 22.07 10.12 10.80
CA GLY A 202 21.42 11.17 11.59
C GLY A 202 20.04 10.82 12.16
N SER A 203 19.53 9.61 11.94
CA SER A 203 18.25 9.15 12.50
C SER A 203 18.45 8.36 13.79
N SER A 204 17.50 8.47 14.72
CA SER A 204 17.51 7.73 15.99
C SER A 204 16.46 6.62 15.98
N PHE A 205 16.83 5.45 15.44
CA PHE A 205 15.99 4.25 15.53
C PHE A 205 16.29 3.49 16.81
N ALA A 206 15.24 3.09 17.53
CA ALA A 206 15.33 2.30 18.75
C ALA A 206 14.25 1.22 18.80
N THR A 207 14.54 0.10 19.44
CA THR A 207 13.52 -0.90 19.77
C THR A 207 12.68 -0.44 20.96
N ALA A 208 11.42 -0.86 21.00
CA ALA A 208 10.56 -0.76 22.16
C ALA A 208 10.27 -2.17 22.71
N ALA A 209 10.15 -2.31 24.03
CA ALA A 209 9.93 -3.60 24.69
C ALA A 209 8.45 -4.05 24.59
N SER A 210 7.51 -3.11 24.46
CA SER A 210 6.09 -3.40 24.30
C SER A 210 5.42 -2.51 23.24
N VAL A 211 4.22 -2.91 22.79
CA VAL A 211 3.40 -2.09 21.89
C VAL A 211 3.09 -0.74 22.54
N GLU A 212 2.70 -0.76 23.82
CA GLU A 212 2.40 0.44 24.62
C GLU A 212 3.58 1.41 24.66
N GLU A 213 4.79 0.94 24.97
CA GLU A 213 5.99 1.77 24.98
C GLU A 213 6.28 2.36 23.59
N CYS A 214 6.04 1.58 22.54
CA CYS A 214 6.26 2.01 21.16
C CYS A 214 5.34 3.17 20.78
N VAL A 215 4.03 3.05 21.06
CA VAL A 215 3.03 4.04 20.65
C VAL A 215 2.87 5.20 21.63
N SER A 216 3.29 5.05 22.89
CA SER A 216 3.12 6.07 23.92
C SER A 216 3.91 7.34 23.58
N GLY A 217 3.16 8.45 23.45
CA GLY A 217 3.70 9.75 23.08
C GLY A 217 4.09 9.89 21.59
N ALA A 218 3.84 8.88 20.75
CA ALA A 218 4.11 8.96 19.32
C ALA A 218 3.15 9.94 18.62
N ASP A 219 3.68 10.72 17.70
CA ASP A 219 2.91 11.66 16.86
C ASP A 219 2.32 10.95 15.65
N VAL A 220 3.11 10.04 15.06
CA VAL A 220 2.70 9.19 13.94
C VAL A 220 2.92 7.73 14.31
N ILE A 221 1.92 6.90 14.06
CA ILE A 221 1.94 5.46 14.32
C ILE A 221 1.69 4.74 13.01
N VAL A 222 2.44 3.67 12.74
CA VAL A 222 2.19 2.76 11.62
C VAL A 222 1.93 1.38 12.18
N THR A 223 0.81 0.77 11.81
CA THR A 223 0.53 -0.65 12.09
C THR A 223 0.65 -1.45 10.80
N ALA A 224 1.62 -2.37 10.74
CA ALA A 224 1.97 -3.10 9.52
C ALA A 224 2.35 -4.56 9.84
N THR A 225 1.54 -5.22 10.66
CA THR A 225 1.69 -6.64 11.03
C THR A 225 0.74 -7.54 10.24
N ASN A 226 0.95 -8.85 10.36
CA ASN A 226 -0.02 -9.87 9.94
C ASN A 226 -0.74 -10.48 11.15
N SER A 227 -0.93 -9.70 12.22
CA SER A 227 -1.57 -10.17 13.45
C SER A 227 -3.04 -10.48 13.21
N SER A 228 -3.51 -11.60 13.74
CA SER A 228 -4.93 -11.94 13.85
C SER A 228 -5.55 -11.42 15.15
N GLN A 229 -4.82 -10.58 15.89
CA GLN A 229 -5.22 -10.02 17.17
C GLN A 229 -5.03 -8.51 17.15
N THR A 230 -5.91 -7.80 17.85
CA THR A 230 -5.74 -6.40 18.18
C THR A 230 -4.47 -6.21 19.01
N LEU A 231 -3.64 -5.26 18.62
CA LEU A 231 -2.32 -5.00 19.23
C LEU A 231 -2.29 -3.66 19.96
N VAL A 232 -2.90 -2.62 19.40
CA VAL A 232 -2.82 -1.24 19.91
C VAL A 232 -4.13 -0.87 20.58
N GLN A 233 -4.03 -0.37 21.82
CA GLN A 233 -5.17 0.13 22.59
C GLN A 233 -5.26 1.65 22.51
N GLY A 234 -6.49 2.17 22.48
CA GLY A 234 -6.77 3.61 22.39
C GLY A 234 -6.19 4.41 23.55
N SER A 235 -6.14 3.82 24.74
CA SER A 235 -5.61 4.44 25.96
C SER A 235 -4.11 4.76 25.90
N TRP A 236 -3.35 4.09 25.02
CA TRP A 236 -1.91 4.32 24.86
C TRP A 236 -1.59 5.40 23.82
N ILE A 237 -2.57 5.74 22.98
CA ILE A 237 -2.38 6.65 21.85
C ILE A 237 -2.42 8.09 22.34
N LYS A 238 -1.38 8.86 21.97
CA LYS A 238 -1.34 10.30 22.21
C LYS A 238 -2.54 10.97 21.53
N LYS A 239 -3.26 11.82 22.26
CA LYS A 239 -4.31 12.67 21.68
C LYS A 239 -3.73 13.52 20.55
N GLY A 240 -4.37 13.49 19.37
CA GLY A 240 -3.90 14.20 18.19
C GLY A 240 -2.89 13.43 17.33
N ALA A 241 -2.59 12.17 17.67
CA ALA A 241 -1.73 11.33 16.85
C ALA A 241 -2.39 10.96 15.51
N HIS A 242 -1.55 10.64 14.53
CA HIS A 242 -1.97 10.11 13.25
C HIS A 242 -1.56 8.65 13.09
N ILE A 243 -2.47 7.81 12.62
CA ILE A 243 -2.27 6.38 12.51
C ILE A 243 -2.40 5.96 11.05
N ASN A 244 -1.34 5.40 10.48
CA ASN A 244 -1.38 4.70 9.20
C ASN A 244 -1.65 3.22 9.47
N ALA A 245 -2.89 2.78 9.28
CA ALA A 245 -3.32 1.40 9.50
C ALA A 245 -3.19 0.60 8.20
N ILE A 246 -2.14 -0.24 8.11
CA ILE A 246 -1.77 -1.00 6.91
C ILE A 246 -2.13 -2.48 7.05
N GLY A 247 -1.90 -3.07 8.22
CA GLY A 247 -2.09 -4.50 8.48
C GLY A 247 -3.53 -4.89 8.80
N VAL A 248 -4.51 -4.36 8.06
CA VAL A 248 -5.92 -4.77 8.25
C VAL A 248 -6.22 -6.07 7.51
N SER A 249 -6.95 -6.96 8.16
CA SER A 249 -7.56 -8.12 7.52
C SER A 249 -9.07 -7.96 7.48
N VAL A 250 -9.73 -8.67 6.56
CA VAL A 250 -11.20 -8.67 6.42
C VAL A 250 -11.92 -8.96 7.75
N THR A 251 -11.27 -9.73 8.64
CA THR A 251 -11.88 -10.22 9.89
C THR A 251 -11.27 -9.60 11.15
N THR A 252 -10.11 -8.96 11.07
CA THR A 252 -9.37 -8.47 12.26
C THR A 252 -8.68 -7.15 12.00
N THR A 253 -8.64 -6.29 13.02
CA THR A 253 -7.93 -5.02 13.01
C THR A 253 -6.78 -5.04 14.02
N GLU A 254 -5.72 -4.29 13.74
CA GLU A 254 -4.59 -4.13 14.67
C GLU A 254 -4.88 -3.12 15.79
N LEU A 255 -5.88 -2.26 15.59
CA LEU A 255 -6.38 -1.27 16.54
C LEU A 255 -7.65 -1.77 17.22
N ASP A 256 -7.87 -1.40 18.48
CA ASP A 256 -9.12 -1.67 19.19
C ASP A 256 -10.27 -0.79 18.67
N ALA A 257 -11.50 -1.18 19.01
CA ALA A 257 -12.69 -0.46 18.57
C ALA A 257 -12.76 0.97 19.13
N ASP A 258 -12.22 1.19 20.33
CA ASP A 258 -12.24 2.50 20.96
C ASP A 258 -11.30 3.48 20.24
N THR A 259 -10.18 3.01 19.72
CA THR A 259 -9.31 3.80 18.83
C THR A 259 -10.07 4.26 17.59
N TYR A 260 -10.81 3.36 16.92
CA TYR A 260 -11.60 3.74 15.75
C TYR A 260 -12.73 4.73 16.11
N ARG A 261 -13.43 4.52 17.22
CA ARG A 261 -14.52 5.41 17.66
C ARG A 261 -14.04 6.79 18.06
N ALA A 262 -12.83 6.90 18.61
CA ALA A 262 -12.26 8.16 19.08
C ALA A 262 -11.50 8.93 17.98
N SER A 263 -11.39 8.38 16.76
CA SER A 263 -10.57 8.94 15.69
C SER A 263 -11.41 9.33 14.47
N LYS A 264 -10.90 10.30 13.71
CA LYS A 264 -11.42 10.60 12.36
C LYS A 264 -10.78 9.64 11.36
N ILE A 265 -11.60 8.83 10.68
CA ILE A 265 -11.12 7.75 9.81
C ILE A 265 -11.19 8.21 8.34
N TYR A 266 -10.05 8.19 7.68
CA TYR A 266 -9.87 8.52 6.26
C TYR A 266 -9.41 7.29 5.51
N THR A 267 -9.78 7.18 4.24
CA THR A 267 -9.46 6.03 3.39
C THR A 267 -8.87 6.48 2.06
N ASP A 268 -8.33 5.54 1.29
CA ASP A 268 -7.96 5.76 -0.11
C ASP A 268 -9.12 5.51 -1.08
N ASN A 269 -10.03 4.58 -0.73
CA ASN A 269 -11.31 4.36 -1.41
C ASN A 269 -12.38 4.04 -0.35
N LYS A 270 -13.30 4.98 -0.13
CA LYS A 270 -14.32 4.86 0.92
C LYS A 270 -15.35 3.78 0.59
N ALA A 271 -15.82 3.71 -0.65
CA ALA A 271 -16.82 2.73 -1.05
C ALA A 271 -16.30 1.28 -0.94
N GLU A 272 -15.02 1.07 -1.24
CA GLU A 272 -14.35 -0.23 -1.05
C GLU A 272 -14.16 -0.54 0.43
N ALA A 273 -13.73 0.43 1.24
CA ALA A 273 -13.59 0.25 2.69
C ALA A 273 -14.93 -0.13 3.35
N GLU A 274 -16.02 0.53 3.00
CA GLU A 274 -17.37 0.24 3.49
C GLU A 274 -17.88 -1.16 3.09
N THR A 275 -17.33 -1.73 2.01
CA THR A 275 -17.73 -3.06 1.52
C THR A 275 -16.80 -4.18 2.03
N GLU A 276 -15.51 -3.93 2.13
CA GLU A 276 -14.49 -4.96 2.39
C GLU A 276 -14.03 -5.03 3.86
N LEU A 277 -14.06 -3.91 4.59
CA LEU A 277 -13.57 -3.84 5.96
C LEU A 277 -14.68 -4.11 6.98
N ASN A 278 -15.33 -5.26 6.83
CA ASN A 278 -16.47 -5.67 7.66
C ASN A 278 -16.18 -5.59 9.16
N SER A 279 -14.96 -5.94 9.59
CA SER A 279 -14.53 -5.84 10.99
C SER A 279 -14.64 -4.42 11.55
N ILE A 280 -14.34 -3.39 10.73
CA ILE A 280 -14.47 -1.98 11.11
C ILE A 280 -15.92 -1.53 11.00
N VAL A 281 -16.61 -1.88 9.90
CA VAL A 281 -18.02 -1.49 9.69
C VAL A 281 -18.92 -2.00 10.82
N GLN A 282 -18.70 -3.22 11.31
CA GLN A 282 -19.44 -3.81 12.43
C GLN A 282 -19.24 -3.07 13.75
N MET A 283 -18.21 -2.22 13.89
CA MET A 283 -18.01 -1.39 15.08
C MET A 283 -18.96 -0.18 15.14
N GLY A 284 -19.70 0.10 14.05
CA GLY A 284 -20.60 1.25 13.93
C GLY A 284 -19.88 2.58 13.72
N VAL A 285 -18.62 2.54 13.30
CA VAL A 285 -17.81 3.74 13.04
C VAL A 285 -18.02 4.25 11.62
N LYS A 286 -17.80 5.56 11.43
CA LYS A 286 -17.98 6.23 10.14
C LYS A 286 -16.63 6.54 9.52
N PHE A 287 -16.49 6.23 8.23
CA PHE A 287 -15.43 6.78 7.39
C PHE A 287 -15.79 8.21 7.00
N GLU A 288 -14.93 9.18 7.33
CA GLU A 288 -15.16 10.61 7.08
C GLU A 288 -15.22 10.87 5.57
N CYS A 289 -14.07 10.76 4.91
CA CYS A 289 -13.91 10.93 3.47
C CYS A 289 -12.64 10.22 2.97
N GLU A 290 -12.41 10.32 1.67
CA GLU A 290 -11.15 9.88 1.07
C GLU A 290 -10.05 10.93 1.30
N VAL A 291 -8.79 10.51 1.42
CA VAL A 291 -7.66 11.44 1.55
C VAL A 291 -7.57 12.38 0.36
N GLY A 292 -7.92 11.91 -0.84
CA GLY A 292 -8.01 12.72 -2.05
C GLY A 292 -8.86 13.98 -1.86
N ASP A 293 -10.02 13.87 -1.20
CA ASP A 293 -10.92 14.99 -0.97
C ASP A 293 -10.31 16.08 -0.08
N VAL A 294 -9.50 15.67 0.91
CA VAL A 294 -8.73 16.60 1.76
C VAL A 294 -7.65 17.29 0.95
N ILE A 295 -6.93 16.53 0.11
CA ILE A 295 -5.85 17.06 -0.73
C ILE A 295 -6.35 18.15 -1.67
N VAL A 296 -7.54 17.96 -2.26
CA VAL A 296 -8.15 18.92 -3.21
C VAL A 296 -9.09 19.93 -2.53
N GLN A 297 -9.10 19.96 -1.19
CA GLN A 297 -9.88 20.90 -0.38
C GLN A 297 -11.40 20.82 -0.59
N LYS A 298 -11.92 19.67 -1.04
CA LYS A 298 -13.36 19.38 -1.03
C LYS A 298 -13.88 19.16 0.39
N VAL A 299 -13.01 18.62 1.25
CA VAL A 299 -13.26 18.43 2.68
C VAL A 299 -12.15 19.13 3.45
N GLN A 300 -12.50 19.77 4.57
CA GLN A 300 -11.52 20.43 5.43
C GLN A 300 -10.60 19.39 6.07
N ALA A 301 -9.29 19.68 6.08
CA ALA A 301 -8.31 18.87 6.79
C ALA A 301 -8.66 18.76 8.29
N PRO A 302 -8.25 17.66 8.97
CA PRO A 302 -8.38 17.52 10.41
C PRO A 302 -7.86 18.75 11.17
N LYS A 303 -8.53 19.09 12.27
CA LYS A 303 -8.08 20.18 13.14
C LYS A 303 -6.91 19.68 13.99
N ARG A 304 -6.03 20.61 14.39
CA ARG A 304 -4.96 20.31 15.34
C ARG A 304 -5.55 19.70 16.62
N GLY A 305 -5.03 18.53 17.00
CA GLY A 305 -5.50 17.78 18.17
C GLY A 305 -6.54 16.71 17.88
N ASP A 306 -7.05 16.62 16.65
CA ASP A 306 -7.84 15.46 16.21
C ASP A 306 -6.93 14.23 16.07
N THR A 307 -7.30 13.11 16.70
CA THR A 307 -6.68 11.82 16.38
C THR A 307 -7.24 11.32 15.05
N THR A 308 -6.35 10.88 14.16
CA THR A 308 -6.73 10.50 12.80
C THR A 308 -6.22 9.11 12.45
N ILE A 309 -7.00 8.38 11.67
CA ILE A 309 -6.62 7.08 11.10
C ILE A 309 -6.68 7.22 9.59
N PHE A 310 -5.58 6.91 8.91
CA PHE A 310 -5.59 6.55 7.51
C PHE A 310 -5.66 5.03 7.38
N GLN A 311 -6.81 4.52 6.95
CA GLN A 311 -7.05 3.11 6.70
C GLN A 311 -6.74 2.80 5.23
N SER A 312 -5.52 2.34 4.96
CA SER A 312 -5.06 2.04 3.60
C SER A 312 -5.60 0.69 3.13
N SER A 313 -6.14 0.61 1.91
CA SER A 313 -6.60 -0.64 1.28
C SER A 313 -5.90 -0.97 -0.04
N GLY A 314 -5.20 0.02 -0.62
CA GLY A 314 -4.53 -0.07 -1.91
C GLY A 314 -5.53 0.07 -3.06
N THR A 315 -5.27 1.01 -3.98
CA THR A 315 -6.17 1.30 -5.11
C THR A 315 -5.46 1.13 -6.44
N ALA A 316 -6.16 0.67 -7.48
CA ALA A 316 -5.55 0.46 -8.80
C ALA A 316 -4.95 1.75 -9.38
N VAL A 317 -5.54 2.90 -9.08
CA VAL A 317 -5.05 4.21 -9.54
C VAL A 317 -3.68 4.56 -8.94
N GLN A 318 -3.40 4.16 -7.70
CA GLN A 318 -2.06 4.33 -7.12
C GLN A 318 -1.01 3.52 -7.90
N TYR A 319 -1.38 2.33 -8.38
CA TYR A 319 -0.52 1.52 -9.25
C TYR A 319 -0.40 2.11 -10.66
N CYS A 320 -1.41 2.81 -11.21
CA CYS A 320 -1.27 3.57 -12.47
C CYS A 320 -0.10 4.55 -12.38
N ALA A 321 -0.13 5.41 -11.36
CA ALA A 321 0.86 6.48 -11.20
C ALA A 321 2.28 5.92 -11.01
N MET A 322 2.42 4.89 -10.18
CA MET A 322 3.74 4.27 -9.96
C MET A 322 4.24 3.49 -11.17
N ALA A 323 3.37 2.75 -11.86
CA ALA A 323 3.74 2.00 -13.06
C ALA A 323 4.17 2.94 -14.19
N ARG A 324 3.44 4.04 -14.41
CA ARG A 324 3.85 5.07 -15.39
C ARG A 324 5.19 5.69 -15.01
N LEU A 325 5.37 6.05 -13.74
CA LEU A 325 6.63 6.63 -13.26
C LEU A 325 7.81 5.70 -13.52
N MET A 326 7.70 4.42 -13.16
CA MET A 326 8.74 3.42 -13.43
C MET A 326 8.99 3.24 -14.93
N TYR A 327 7.93 3.16 -15.73
CA TYR A 327 8.05 3.02 -17.19
C TYR A 327 8.77 4.20 -17.84
N ASN A 328 8.41 5.42 -17.46
CA ASN A 328 9.02 6.64 -17.98
C ASN A 328 10.48 6.78 -17.55
N MET A 329 10.83 6.30 -16.35
CA MET A 329 12.23 6.24 -15.91
C MET A 329 13.02 5.16 -16.62
N TYR A 330 12.39 4.05 -17.00
CA TYR A 330 13.06 2.97 -17.70
C TYR A 330 13.47 3.39 -19.11
N LYS A 331 12.58 4.06 -19.83
CA LYS A 331 12.84 4.64 -21.16
C LYS A 331 13.87 5.76 -21.11
#